data_AF-A0A2V3DR87-F1
#
_entry.id   AF-A0A2V3DR87-F1
#
_cell.length_a   1.000
_cell.length_b   1.000
_cell.length_c   1.000
_cell.angle_alpha   90.00
_cell.angle_beta   90.00
_cell.angle_gamma   90.00
#
_symmetry.space_group_name_H-M   'P 1'
#
loop_
_entity.id
_entity.type
_entity.pdbx_description
1 polymer ?
#
loop_
_entity_poly.entity_id
_entity_poly.type
_entity_poly.pdbx_seq_one_letter_code
_entity_poly.pdbx_strand_id
1 'polypeptide(L)'
;MSVVVVYESMFGNTRAVALAVAEGLAPFGVVVTANVNDPRAKEATRSADLLVLGGPTHVHGMTRPESRKEAITWASDASKHLSLEPSTPGMGVREWIKDLDLVPALCAAFDTRADKAHILTGAASGHIEHALTKRGSRTVISPESFLVSRDNTLEEGELDRARDWGVSVGKAMEQFIHH
;
A
#
# COMPACT_ATOMS: atom_id res chain seq x y z
N MET A 1 -8.85 15.59 -9.80
CA MET A 1 -9.42 14.63 -8.83
C MET A 1 -8.67 14.70 -7.52
N SER A 2 -9.28 14.28 -6.41
CA SER A 2 -8.61 14.09 -5.12
C SER A 2 -8.24 12.62 -4.97
N VAL A 3 -6.95 12.34 -4.88
CA VAL A 3 -6.42 10.98 -4.73
C VAL A 3 -5.65 10.91 -3.42
N VAL A 4 -5.84 9.83 -2.67
CA VAL A 4 -5.03 9.55 -1.49
C VAL A 4 -4.27 8.24 -1.68
N VAL A 5 -2.96 8.27 -1.45
CA VAL A 5 -2.09 7.09 -1.41
C VAL A 5 -1.71 6.83 0.05
N VAL A 6 -2.30 5.79 0.63
CA VAL A 6 -2.05 5.39 2.01
C VAL A 6 -1.20 4.13 2.05
N TYR A 7 -0.22 4.07 2.95
CA TYR A 7 0.64 2.90 3.06
C TYR A 7 1.00 2.53 4.50
N GLU A 8 1.24 1.23 4.72
CA GLU A 8 2.02 0.72 5.85
C GLU A 8 3.43 0.40 5.36
N SER A 9 4.46 0.72 6.15
CA SER A 9 5.84 0.38 5.84
C SER A 9 6.62 0.22 7.14
N MET A 10 7.34 -0.90 7.28
CA MET A 10 8.22 -1.15 8.43
C MET A 10 9.67 -0.71 8.14
N PHE A 11 10.15 -0.95 6.93
CA PHE A 11 11.57 -0.85 6.56
C PHE A 11 11.83 -0.02 5.29
N GLY A 12 10.90 0.82 4.84
CA GLY A 12 11.12 1.72 3.71
C GLY A 12 10.58 1.28 2.36
N ASN A 13 10.52 -0.03 2.06
CA ASN A 13 10.20 -0.52 0.72
C ASN A 13 8.78 -0.13 0.26
N THR A 14 7.76 -0.39 1.09
CA THR A 14 6.38 -0.04 0.74
C THR A 14 6.17 1.46 0.64
N ARG A 15 6.87 2.25 1.47
CA ARG A 15 6.88 3.71 1.35
C ARG A 15 7.45 4.17 0.01
N ALA A 16 8.58 3.61 -0.41
CA ALA A 16 9.22 3.97 -1.68
C ALA A 16 8.29 3.67 -2.87
N VAL A 17 7.64 2.50 -2.85
CA VAL A 17 6.60 2.15 -3.84
C VAL A 17 5.43 3.14 -3.78
N ALA A 18 4.90 3.45 -2.60
CA ALA A 18 3.78 4.39 -2.45
C ALA A 18 4.09 5.78 -3.05
N LEU A 19 5.32 6.26 -2.86
CA LEU A 19 5.78 7.53 -3.42
C LEU A 19 5.89 7.46 -4.95
N ALA A 20 6.45 6.38 -5.51
CA ALA A 20 6.53 6.19 -6.96
C ALA A 20 5.13 6.09 -7.60
N VAL A 21 4.19 5.38 -6.97
CA VAL A 21 2.79 5.34 -7.39
C VAL A 21 2.16 6.73 -7.37
N ALA A 22 2.40 7.51 -6.31
CA ALA A 22 1.91 8.88 -6.20
C ALA A 22 2.47 9.80 -7.30
N GLU A 23 3.74 9.63 -7.67
CA GLU A 23 4.33 10.35 -8.80
C GLU A 23 3.62 10.02 -10.13
N GLY A 24 3.31 8.74 -10.38
CA GLY A 24 2.55 8.32 -11.56
C GLY A 24 1.12 8.86 -11.60
N LEU A 25 0.51 9.10 -10.43
CA LEU A 25 -0.84 9.64 -10.29
C LEU A 25 -0.90 11.17 -10.39
N ALA A 26 0.22 11.88 -10.21
CA ALA A 26 0.26 13.34 -10.17
C ALA A 26 -0.37 14.04 -11.38
N PRO A 27 -0.27 13.52 -12.62
CA PRO A 27 -0.95 14.12 -13.78
C PRO A 27 -2.50 14.07 -13.73
N PHE A 28 -3.08 13.22 -12.88
CA PHE A 28 -4.53 12.94 -12.84
C PHE A 28 -5.26 13.66 -11.69
N GLY A 29 -4.53 14.33 -10.80
CA GLY A 29 -5.15 15.05 -9.69
C GLY A 29 -4.21 15.47 -8.57
N VAL A 30 -4.81 16.01 -7.51
CA VAL A 30 -4.11 16.32 -6.26
C VAL A 30 -3.93 15.02 -5.50
N VAL A 31 -2.67 14.63 -5.28
CA VAL A 31 -2.31 13.40 -4.59
C VAL A 31 -1.82 13.71 -3.18
N VAL A 32 -2.47 13.12 -2.18
CA VAL A 32 -2.00 13.14 -0.78
C VAL A 32 -1.42 11.78 -0.44
N THR A 33 -0.16 11.76 0.01
CA THR A 33 0.51 10.52 0.40
C THR A 33 0.73 10.49 1.92
N ALA A 34 0.30 9.42 2.58
CA ALA A 34 0.36 9.32 4.04
C ALA A 34 0.59 7.88 4.51
N ASN A 35 1.31 7.73 5.63
CA ASN A 35 1.39 6.44 6.34
C ASN A 35 0.07 6.19 7.08
N VAL A 36 -0.35 4.93 7.27
CA VAL A 36 -1.56 4.58 8.05
C VAL A 36 -1.56 5.13 9.49
N ASN A 37 -0.38 5.41 10.06
CA ASN A 37 -0.22 6.00 11.39
C ASN A 37 -0.19 7.54 11.39
N ASP A 38 -0.22 8.19 10.22
CA ASP A 38 -0.36 9.63 10.11
C ASP A 38 -1.85 10.01 10.24
N PRO A 39 -2.24 10.90 11.18
CA PRO A 39 -3.62 11.35 11.32
C PRO A 39 -4.24 11.88 10.02
N ARG A 40 -3.42 12.44 9.13
CA ARG A 40 -3.85 12.98 7.83
C ARG A 40 -4.34 11.88 6.88
N ALA A 41 -3.94 10.62 7.06
CA ALA A 41 -4.37 9.52 6.19
C ALA A 41 -5.89 9.33 6.22
N LYS A 42 -6.48 9.29 7.42
CA LYS A 42 -7.94 9.16 7.57
C LYS A 42 -8.66 10.41 7.10
N GLU A 43 -8.12 11.59 7.39
CA GLU A 43 -8.73 12.85 6.98
C GLU A 43 -8.79 12.98 5.45
N ALA A 44 -7.67 12.75 4.75
CA ALA A 44 -7.62 12.80 3.30
C ALA A 44 -8.52 11.75 2.64
N THR A 45 -8.71 10.59 3.28
CA THR A 45 -9.57 9.51 2.76
C THR A 45 -11.06 9.90 2.76
N ARG A 46 -11.52 10.79 3.65
CA ARG A 46 -12.95 11.15 3.74
C ARG A 46 -13.50 11.87 2.52
N SER A 47 -12.64 12.61 1.81
CA SER A 47 -13.02 13.44 0.66
C SER A 47 -12.35 13.01 -0.65
N ALA A 48 -11.64 11.88 -0.66
CA ALA A 48 -10.94 11.40 -1.84
C ALA A 48 -11.91 10.71 -2.81
N ASP A 49 -11.68 10.92 -4.11
CA ASP A 49 -12.36 10.19 -5.18
C ASP A 49 -11.80 8.76 -5.28
N LEU A 50 -10.50 8.60 -5.03
CA LEU A 50 -9.76 7.34 -5.10
C LEU A 50 -8.86 7.15 -3.87
N LEU A 51 -8.95 5.96 -3.25
CA LEU A 51 -7.98 5.46 -2.27
C LEU A 51 -7.05 4.41 -2.92
N VAL A 52 -5.76 4.71 -2.97
CA VAL A 52 -4.73 3.72 -3.29
C VAL A 52 -4.09 3.26 -1.98
N LEU A 53 -4.22 2.00 -1.64
CA LEU A 53 -3.81 1.47 -0.33
C LEU A 53 -2.80 0.33 -0.48
N GLY A 54 -1.67 0.43 0.21
CA GLY A 54 -0.65 -0.62 0.15
C GLY A 54 0.00 -0.96 1.47
N GLY A 55 0.53 -2.18 1.55
CA GLY A 55 1.19 -2.69 2.75
C GLY A 55 2.18 -3.81 2.41
N PRO A 56 3.07 -4.18 3.33
CA PRO A 56 3.93 -5.32 3.13
C PRO A 56 3.13 -6.63 3.22
N THR A 57 3.50 -7.61 2.39
CA THR A 57 2.93 -8.95 2.46
C THR A 57 3.59 -9.76 3.54
N HIS A 58 2.76 -10.32 4.40
CA HIS A 58 3.10 -11.35 5.35
C HIS A 58 2.52 -12.70 4.88
N VAL A 59 2.93 -13.79 5.53
CA VAL A 59 2.36 -15.13 5.31
C VAL A 59 0.83 -15.05 5.28
N HIS A 60 0.24 -15.35 4.12
CA HIS A 60 -1.20 -15.33 3.84
C HIS A 60 -1.89 -13.94 3.82
N GLY A 61 -1.19 -12.83 3.56
CA GLY A 61 -1.80 -11.53 3.24
C GLY A 61 -1.29 -10.35 4.08
N MET A 62 -2.19 -9.44 4.49
CA MET A 62 -1.83 -8.25 5.28
C MET A 62 -1.17 -8.61 6.62
N THR A 63 -0.29 -7.74 7.12
CA THR A 63 0.34 -7.88 8.44
C THR A 63 -0.66 -8.01 9.59
N ARG A 64 -0.15 -8.49 10.73
CA ARG A 64 -0.84 -8.59 12.01
C ARG A 64 -0.01 -7.90 13.10
N PRO A 65 -0.59 -7.54 14.25
CA PRO A 65 0.17 -6.95 15.35
C PRO A 65 1.38 -7.80 15.76
N GLU A 66 1.24 -9.13 15.73
CA GLU A 66 2.29 -10.07 16.07
C GLU A 66 3.44 -10.04 15.05
N SER A 67 3.13 -10.03 13.74
CA SER A 67 4.18 -9.96 12.71
C SER A 67 4.91 -8.62 12.72
N ARG A 68 4.23 -7.53 13.07
CA ARG A 68 4.87 -6.22 13.25
C ARG A 68 5.80 -6.20 14.46
N LYS A 69 5.43 -6.86 15.57
CA LYS A 69 6.33 -7.05 16.73
C LYS A 69 7.56 -7.89 16.37
N GLU A 70 7.40 -8.92 15.56
CA GLU A 70 8.51 -9.74 15.08
C GLU A 70 9.47 -8.91 14.20
N ALA A 71 8.95 -8.05 13.32
CA ALA A 71 9.76 -7.15 12.51
C ALA A 71 10.61 -6.16 13.35
N ILE A 72 10.13 -5.72 14.53
CA ILE A 72 10.95 -4.93 15.48
C ILE A 72 12.14 -5.76 16.00
N THR A 73 11.89 -7.03 16.31
CA THR A 73 12.94 -7.95 16.78
C THR A 73 14.01 -8.13 15.70
N TRP A 74 13.61 -8.23 14.43
CA TRP A 74 14.54 -8.31 13.31
C TRP A 74 15.40 -7.05 13.15
N ALA A 75 14.84 -5.86 13.38
CA ALA A 75 15.61 -4.62 13.34
C ALA A 75 16.64 -4.49 14.48
N SER A 76 16.46 -5.25 15.57
CA SER A 76 17.43 -5.31 16.67
C SER A 76 18.62 -6.23 16.37
N ASP A 77 18.51 -7.05 15.32
CA ASP A 77 19.58 -7.92 14.85
C ASP A 77 20.44 -7.20 13.81
N ALA A 78 21.63 -6.76 14.23
CA ALA A 78 22.56 -6.00 13.39
C ALA A 78 22.98 -6.75 12.12
N SER A 79 22.89 -8.09 12.10
CA SER A 79 23.23 -8.90 10.92
C SER A 79 22.20 -8.78 9.79
N LYS A 80 20.98 -8.28 10.09
CA LYS A 80 19.91 -8.14 9.11
C LYS A 80 19.92 -6.80 8.37
N HIS A 81 20.72 -5.83 8.84
CA HIS A 81 20.82 -4.49 8.24
C HIS A 81 19.47 -3.80 8.01
N LEU A 82 18.50 -4.03 8.90
CA LEU A 82 17.17 -3.42 8.83
C LEU A 82 17.09 -2.18 9.70
N SER A 83 16.49 -1.11 9.18
CA SER A 83 16.17 0.10 9.93
C SER A 83 14.67 0.32 9.94
N LEU A 84 14.09 0.46 11.14
CA LEU A 84 12.68 0.77 11.32
C LEU A 84 12.35 2.19 10.84
N GLU A 85 11.20 2.35 10.21
CA GLU A 85 10.67 3.68 9.93
C GLU A 85 10.24 4.40 11.22
N PRO A 86 10.35 5.75 11.30
CA PRO A 86 10.04 6.52 12.51
C PRO A 86 8.62 6.30 13.06
N SER A 87 7.66 6.00 12.19
CA SER A 87 6.25 5.80 12.56
C SER A 87 5.93 4.36 12.98
N THR A 88 6.94 3.57 13.37
CA THR A 88 6.80 2.15 13.72
C THR A 88 7.31 1.84 15.14
N PRO A 89 6.65 0.93 15.88
CA PRO A 89 5.44 0.20 15.50
C PRO A 89 4.16 1.02 15.65
N GLY A 90 3.18 0.70 14.81
CA GLY A 90 1.85 1.31 14.86
C GLY A 90 0.77 0.37 14.33
N MET A 91 -0.38 0.97 14.02
CA MET A 91 -1.46 0.34 13.28
C MET A 91 -0.96 -0.14 11.90
N GLY A 92 -1.46 -1.28 11.43
CA GLY A 92 -1.24 -1.73 10.06
C GLY A 92 -2.48 -1.48 9.19
N VAL A 93 -2.34 -1.75 7.89
CA VAL A 93 -3.44 -1.58 6.91
C VAL A 93 -4.68 -2.35 7.33
N ARG A 94 -4.51 -3.55 7.88
CA ARG A 94 -5.62 -4.42 8.31
C ARG A 94 -6.51 -3.75 9.34
N GLU A 95 -5.91 -3.17 10.38
CA GLU A 95 -6.65 -2.49 11.44
C GLU A 95 -7.16 -1.13 10.93
N TRP A 96 -6.35 -0.44 10.12
CA TRP A 96 -6.71 0.85 9.56
C TRP A 96 -7.98 0.80 8.70
N ILE A 97 -8.13 -0.21 7.83
CA ILE A 97 -9.36 -0.41 7.03
C ILE A 97 -10.58 -0.64 7.91
N LYS A 98 -10.44 -1.33 9.05
CA LYS A 98 -11.55 -1.58 9.98
C LYS A 98 -12.02 -0.28 10.62
N ASP A 99 -11.07 0.59 10.96
CA ASP A 99 -11.30 1.85 11.67
C ASP A 99 -11.64 3.03 10.73
N LEU A 100 -11.87 2.78 9.43
CA LEU A 100 -12.44 3.78 8.53
C LEU A 100 -13.95 3.88 8.78
N ASP A 101 -14.45 5.10 8.91
CA ASP A 101 -15.90 5.36 8.97
C ASP A 101 -16.53 5.15 7.59
N LEU A 102 -15.87 5.67 6.55
CA LEU A 102 -16.27 5.60 5.15
C LEU A 102 -15.06 5.23 4.30
N VAL A 103 -15.31 4.53 3.19
CA VAL A 103 -14.31 4.25 2.16
C VAL A 103 -14.65 5.04 0.90
N PRO A 104 -13.64 5.57 0.17
CA PRO A 104 -13.87 6.18 -1.13
C PRO A 104 -14.59 5.24 -2.10
N ALA A 105 -15.31 5.82 -3.05
CA ALA A 105 -16.06 5.06 -4.04
C ALA A 105 -15.15 4.19 -4.90
N LEU A 106 -13.93 4.66 -5.18
CA LEU A 106 -12.92 3.95 -5.97
C LEU A 106 -11.73 3.53 -5.11
N CYS A 107 -11.17 2.37 -5.40
CA CYS A 107 -9.93 1.92 -4.79
C CYS A 107 -8.97 1.23 -5.77
N ALA A 108 -7.68 1.24 -5.41
CA ALA A 108 -6.65 0.37 -5.97
C ALA A 108 -5.76 -0.13 -4.82
N ALA A 109 -5.18 -1.32 -4.98
CA ALA A 109 -4.36 -1.92 -3.94
C ALA A 109 -3.01 -2.37 -4.48
N PHE A 110 -1.96 -2.21 -3.67
CA PHE A 110 -0.65 -2.74 -3.98
C PHE A 110 0.00 -3.39 -2.76
N ASP A 111 1.04 -4.18 -2.96
CA ASP A 111 1.88 -4.65 -1.88
C ASP A 111 3.37 -4.70 -2.24
N THR A 112 4.19 -4.85 -1.22
CA THR A 112 5.59 -5.25 -1.39
C THR A 112 5.80 -6.62 -0.79
N ARG A 113 6.56 -7.48 -1.47
CA ARG A 113 6.75 -8.87 -1.01
C ARG A 113 8.06 -9.47 -1.46
N ALA A 114 8.48 -10.50 -0.74
CA ALA A 114 9.56 -11.37 -1.21
C ALA A 114 9.13 -12.09 -2.50
N ASP A 115 10.04 -12.18 -3.49
CA ASP A 115 9.82 -12.82 -4.80
C ASP A 115 9.10 -14.19 -4.69
N LYS A 116 9.60 -15.05 -3.81
CA LYS A 116 9.11 -16.43 -3.62
C LYS A 116 7.74 -16.56 -2.94
N ALA A 117 7.08 -15.45 -2.58
CA ALA A 117 5.83 -15.48 -1.82
C ALA A 117 4.58 -15.86 -2.65
N HIS A 118 4.54 -15.63 -3.98
CA HIS A 118 3.30 -15.86 -4.75
C HIS A 118 2.81 -17.30 -4.73
N ILE A 119 3.76 -18.22 -4.81
CA ILE A 119 3.51 -19.64 -5.08
C ILE A 119 2.93 -20.32 -3.83
N LEU A 120 3.09 -19.71 -2.65
CA LEU A 120 2.82 -20.36 -1.38
C LEU A 120 1.64 -19.82 -0.60
N THR A 121 1.19 -18.57 -0.77
CA THR A 121 -0.13 -18.06 -0.30
C THR A 121 -0.35 -16.60 -0.74
N GLY A 122 -1.61 -16.19 -0.94
CA GLY A 122 -2.00 -14.91 -1.56
C GLY A 122 -1.34 -13.63 -1.02
N ALA A 123 -1.32 -12.62 -1.89
CA ALA A 123 -0.74 -11.29 -1.72
C ALA A 123 -1.54 -10.41 -0.75
N ALA A 124 -0.89 -9.48 -0.03
CA ALA A 124 -1.60 -8.50 0.80
C ALA A 124 -2.50 -7.60 -0.05
N SER A 125 -2.07 -7.25 -1.26
CA SER A 125 -2.82 -6.39 -2.18
C SER A 125 -4.23 -6.93 -2.49
N GLY A 126 -4.36 -8.24 -2.76
CA GLY A 126 -5.66 -8.88 -2.97
C GLY A 126 -6.55 -8.91 -1.70
N HIS A 127 -5.94 -9.03 -0.51
CA HIS A 127 -6.70 -8.95 0.74
C HIS A 127 -7.16 -7.53 1.08
N ILE A 128 -6.34 -6.53 0.73
CA ILE A 128 -6.67 -5.10 0.86
C ILE A 128 -7.85 -4.78 -0.05
N GLU A 129 -7.77 -5.16 -1.32
CA GLU A 129 -8.86 -5.01 -2.29
C GLU A 129 -10.15 -5.65 -1.79
N HIS A 130 -10.10 -6.92 -1.38
CA HIS A 130 -11.28 -7.62 -0.88
C HIS A 130 -11.90 -6.91 0.34
N ALA A 131 -11.08 -6.39 1.25
CA ALA A 131 -11.56 -5.69 2.44
C ALA A 131 -12.23 -4.34 2.10
N LEU A 132 -11.69 -3.58 1.14
CA LEU A 132 -12.27 -2.31 0.69
C LEU A 132 -13.57 -2.52 -0.12
N THR A 133 -13.57 -3.48 -1.04
CA THR A 133 -14.75 -3.79 -1.87
C THR A 133 -15.92 -4.31 -1.05
N LYS A 134 -15.67 -5.11 -0.01
CA LYS A 134 -16.69 -5.53 0.96
C LYS A 134 -17.35 -4.36 1.69
N ARG A 135 -16.68 -3.20 1.75
CA ARG A 135 -17.17 -1.97 2.37
C ARG A 135 -17.81 -0.98 1.38
N GLY A 136 -17.90 -1.35 0.09
CA GLY A 136 -18.60 -0.57 -0.93
C GLY A 136 -17.71 0.16 -1.94
N SER A 137 -16.38 0.07 -1.83
CA SER A 137 -15.48 0.58 -2.87
C SER A 137 -15.54 -0.29 -4.13
N ARG A 138 -15.23 0.31 -5.28
CA ARG A 138 -15.04 -0.38 -6.56
C ARG A 138 -13.57 -0.32 -6.95
N THR A 139 -13.00 -1.46 -7.29
CA THR A 139 -11.64 -1.51 -7.81
C THR A 139 -11.58 -0.87 -9.21
N VAL A 140 -10.61 0.03 -9.43
CA VAL A 140 -10.37 0.62 -10.76
C VAL A 140 -9.46 -0.23 -11.65
N ILE A 141 -8.50 -0.94 -11.06
CA ILE A 141 -7.57 -1.85 -11.75
C ILE A 141 -7.12 -2.97 -10.80
N SER A 142 -6.77 -4.14 -11.33
CA SER A 142 -6.29 -5.28 -10.55
C SER A 142 -5.15 -4.90 -9.58
N PRO A 143 -5.09 -5.51 -8.38
CA PRO A 143 -4.03 -5.24 -7.42
C PRO A 143 -2.65 -5.66 -7.93
N GLU A 144 -1.61 -4.92 -7.54
CA GLU A 144 -0.24 -5.14 -8.02
C GLU A 144 0.70 -5.55 -6.88
N SER A 145 1.72 -6.36 -7.20
CA SER A 145 2.78 -6.74 -6.27
C SER A 145 4.14 -6.23 -6.76
N PHE A 146 4.87 -5.61 -5.83
CA PHE A 146 6.25 -5.15 -6.04
C PHE A 146 7.25 -6.01 -5.28
N LEU A 147 8.35 -6.34 -5.93
CA LEU A 147 9.29 -7.35 -5.43
C LEU A 147 10.38 -6.74 -4.56
N VAL A 148 10.61 -7.41 -3.43
CA VAL A 148 11.68 -7.09 -2.47
C VAL A 148 12.59 -8.31 -2.38
N SER A 149 13.89 -8.05 -2.49
CA SER A 149 14.93 -9.06 -2.38
C SER A 149 15.03 -9.62 -0.95
N ARG A 150 15.84 -10.67 -0.79
CA ARG A 150 16.10 -11.26 0.53
C ARG A 150 16.78 -10.31 1.51
N ASP A 151 17.52 -9.35 0.99
CA ASP A 151 18.24 -8.33 1.77
C ASP A 151 17.38 -7.08 2.02
N ASN A 152 16.05 -7.21 1.88
CA ASN A 152 15.08 -6.14 2.10
C ASN A 152 15.35 -4.90 1.23
N THR A 153 15.75 -5.11 -0.02
CA THR A 153 15.88 -4.04 -1.03
C THR A 153 14.86 -4.28 -2.12
N LEU A 154 14.20 -3.23 -2.63
CA LEU A 154 13.38 -3.37 -3.83
C LEU A 154 14.21 -3.92 -4.99
N GLU A 155 13.66 -4.88 -5.74
CA GLU A 155 14.32 -5.40 -6.94
C GLU A 155 14.47 -4.30 -8.01
N GLU A 156 15.42 -4.48 -8.92
CA GLU A 156 15.72 -3.50 -9.97
C GLU A 156 14.48 -3.24 -10.86
N GLY A 157 14.19 -1.96 -11.12
CA GLY A 157 13.06 -1.54 -11.96
C GLY A 157 11.69 -1.49 -11.26
N GLU A 158 11.57 -1.97 -10.01
CA GLU A 158 10.28 -1.99 -9.30
C GLU A 158 9.71 -0.59 -9.03
N LEU A 159 10.56 0.42 -8.86
CA LEU A 159 10.12 1.82 -8.71
C LEU A 159 9.56 2.40 -10.01
N ASP A 160 10.16 2.06 -11.16
CA ASP A 160 9.65 2.53 -12.45
C ASP A 160 8.34 1.81 -12.78
N ARG A 161 8.25 0.50 -12.52
CA ARG A 161 6.98 -0.25 -12.58
C ARG A 161 5.92 0.36 -11.68
N ALA A 162 6.26 0.79 -10.46
CA ALA A 162 5.33 1.43 -9.54
C ALA A 162 4.80 2.76 -10.08
N ARG A 163 5.67 3.55 -10.70
CA ARG A 163 5.28 4.81 -11.36
C ARG A 163 4.36 4.56 -12.56
N ASP A 164 4.70 3.60 -13.42
CA ASP A 164 3.88 3.21 -14.57
C ASP A 164 2.52 2.62 -14.16
N TRP A 165 2.50 1.86 -13.07
CA TRP A 165 1.26 1.37 -12.49
C TRP A 165 0.42 2.53 -11.94
N GLY A 166 1.02 3.51 -11.27
CA GLY A 166 0.34 4.75 -10.85
C GLY A 166 -0.32 5.50 -12.02
N VAL A 167 0.36 5.60 -13.16
CA VAL A 167 -0.22 6.15 -14.41
C VAL A 167 -1.42 5.32 -14.88
N SER A 168 -1.33 4.00 -14.80
CA SER A 168 -2.40 3.08 -15.21
C SER A 168 -3.62 3.18 -14.30
N VAL A 169 -3.41 3.32 -12.99
CA VAL A 169 -4.46 3.60 -11.99
C VAL A 169 -5.16 4.93 -12.33
N GLY A 170 -4.40 5.98 -12.63
CA GLY A 170 -4.95 7.28 -13.00
C GLY A 170 -5.84 7.22 -14.25
N LYS A 171 -5.37 6.57 -15.31
CA LYS A 171 -6.16 6.34 -16.54
C LYS A 171 -7.42 5.52 -16.28
N ALA A 172 -7.32 4.47 -15.46
CA ALA A 172 -8.47 3.63 -15.13
C ALA A 172 -9.51 4.43 -14.34
N MET A 173 -9.08 5.24 -13.38
CA MET A 173 -9.93 6.11 -12.57
C MET A 173 -10.75 7.09 -13.42
N GLU A 174 -10.17 7.71 -14.46
CA GLU A 174 -10.90 8.60 -15.37
C GLU A 174 -12.07 7.91 -16.10
N GLN A 175 -11.96 6.61 -16.40
CA GLN A 175 -13.02 5.85 -17.07
C GLN A 175 -14.29 5.71 -16.20
N PHE A 176 -14.16 5.77 -14.88
CA PHE A 176 -15.29 5.66 -13.96
C PHE A 176 -16.08 6.98 -13.79
N ILE A 177 -15.56 8.10 -14.29
CA ILE A 177 -16.23 9.41 -14.23
C ILE A 177 -17.02 9.69 -15.50
N HIS A 178 -16.60 9.12 -16.63
CA HIS A 178 -17.26 9.33 -17.92
C HIS A 178 -18.48 8.42 -18.13
N HIS A 179 -18.95 7.72 -17.09
CA HIS A 179 -20.12 6.83 -17.10
C HIS A 179 -21.03 7.16 -15.93
#